data_AF-A0A2N5YLN8-F1
#
_entry.id   AF-A0A2N5YLN8-F1
#
_cell.length_a   1.000
_cell.length_b   1.000
_cell.length_c   1.000
_cell.angle_alpha   90.00
_cell.angle_beta   90.00
_cell.angle_gamma   90.00
#
_symmetry.space_group_name_H-M   'P 1'
#
loop_
_entity.id
_entity.type
_entity.pdbx_description
1 polymer ?
#
loop_
_entity_poly.entity_id
_entity_poly.type
_entity_poly.pdbx_seq_one_letter_code
_entity_poly.pdbx_strand_id
1 'polypeptide(L)'
;ILYASFQQDFLEAYPRWPYWNAKETFGLSRPVMALIYETFYGLDFLSVELIFRGALVIGMVKIMGKDAILPMVAVYAFLHFGKPLGETISSVFGGYILGVIALYSRSILGGFILHVGVAYMMEIAAYIQHFLMIKNH
;
A
#
# COMPACT_ATOMS: atom_id res chain seq x y z
N ILE A 1 9.55 3.87 -6.32
CA ILE A 1 9.37 4.80 -5.19
C ILE A 1 10.26 6.02 -5.33
N LEU A 2 11.60 5.92 -5.32
CA LEU A 2 12.49 7.09 -5.46
C LEU A 2 12.17 7.96 -6.69
N TYR A 3 12.08 7.40 -7.89
CA TYR A 3 11.70 8.16 -9.08
C TYR A 3 10.26 8.70 -9.01
N ALA A 4 9.34 7.89 -8.47
CA ALA A 4 7.95 8.27 -8.33
C ALA A 4 7.76 9.45 -7.38
N SER A 5 8.60 9.59 -6.34
CA SER A 5 8.47 10.66 -5.35
C SER A 5 8.77 12.06 -5.88
N PHE A 6 9.35 12.18 -7.07
CA PHE A 6 9.53 13.45 -7.76
C PHE A 6 8.35 13.81 -8.68
N GLN A 7 7.37 12.91 -8.82
CA GLN A 7 6.21 13.12 -9.68
C GLN A 7 5.08 13.81 -8.91
N GLN A 8 4.31 14.65 -9.59
CA GLN A 8 3.24 15.41 -8.97
C GLN A 8 2.09 14.52 -8.48
N ASP A 9 1.68 13.53 -9.27
CA ASP A 9 0.61 12.59 -8.91
C ASP A 9 0.94 11.79 -7.63
N PHE A 10 2.21 11.44 -7.43
CA PHE A 10 2.68 10.83 -6.19
C PHE A 10 2.55 11.77 -4.98
N LEU A 11 2.95 13.03 -5.11
CA LEU A 11 2.91 14.01 -4.02
C LEU A 11 1.49 14.49 -3.70
N GLU A 12 0.55 14.34 -4.64
CA GLU A 12 -0.88 14.52 -4.40
C GLU A 12 -1.49 13.34 -3.64
N ALA A 13 -0.96 12.13 -3.83
CA ALA A 13 -1.43 10.92 -3.17
C ALA A 13 -0.80 10.68 -1.79
N TYR A 14 0.43 11.17 -1.57
CA TYR A 14 1.24 10.91 -0.37
C TYR A 14 1.86 12.18 0.24
N PRO A 15 2.03 12.24 1.56
CA PRO A 15 1.61 11.24 2.56
C PRO A 15 0.08 11.19 2.68
N ARG A 16 -0.46 10.04 3.07
CA ARG A 16 -1.91 9.85 3.18
C ARG A 16 -2.53 10.71 4.29
N TRP A 17 -1.72 11.06 5.29
CA TRP A 17 -2.08 12.02 6.32
C TRP A 17 -1.04 13.16 6.40
N PRO A 18 -1.35 14.36 5.88
CA PRO A 18 -0.39 15.47 5.81
C PRO A 18 -0.13 16.06 7.20
N TYR A 19 0.95 15.59 7.84
CA TYR A 19 1.38 15.97 9.18
C TYR A 19 1.45 17.50 9.42
N TRP A 20 1.87 18.27 8.42
CA TRP A 20 2.03 19.72 8.50
C TRP A 20 0.69 20.47 8.62
N ASN A 21 -0.39 19.92 8.06
CA ASN A 21 -1.74 20.48 8.10
C ASN A 21 -2.58 19.97 9.27
N ALA A 22 -2.09 18.97 10.00
CA ALA A 22 -2.81 18.38 11.12
C ALA A 22 -2.92 19.34 12.31
N LYS A 23 -4.16 19.60 12.76
CA LYS A 23 -4.41 20.26 14.04
C LYS A 23 -4.36 19.24 15.16
N GLU A 24 -3.73 19.60 16.27
CA GLU A 24 -3.79 18.80 17.50
C GLU A 24 -5.25 18.73 17.95
N THR A 25 -5.72 17.52 18.21
CA THR A 25 -7.11 17.24 18.59
C THR A 25 -7.13 16.21 19.70
N PHE A 26 -8.22 16.18 20.48
CA PHE A 26 -8.39 15.24 21.60
C PHE A 26 -7.27 15.28 22.65
N GLY A 27 -6.53 16.40 22.76
CA GLY A 27 -5.38 16.53 23.66
C GLY A 27 -4.14 15.74 23.23
N LEU A 28 -4.10 15.20 22.01
CA LEU A 28 -2.97 14.45 21.47
C LEU A 28 -2.04 15.37 20.68
N SER A 29 -0.73 15.22 20.92
CA SER A 29 0.29 15.90 20.10
C SER A 29 0.33 15.32 18.70
N ARG A 30 0.77 16.12 17.72
CA ARG A 30 0.84 15.68 16.31
C ARG A 30 1.64 14.37 16.11
N PRO A 31 2.81 14.15 16.75
CA PRO A 31 3.55 12.89 16.59
C PRO A 31 2.78 11.67 17.08
N VAL A 32 2.02 11.81 18.17
CA VAL A 32 1.19 10.72 18.70
C VAL A 32 0.05 10.40 17.75
N MET A 33 -0.62 11.42 17.23
CA MET A 33 -1.65 11.24 16.20
C MET A 33 -1.09 10.57 14.94
N ALA A 34 0.10 10.97 14.48
CA ALA A 34 0.80 10.36 13.36
C ALA A 34 1.06 8.87 13.61
N LEU A 35 1.66 8.54 14.76
CA LEU A 35 1.98 7.17 15.12
C LEU A 35 0.74 6.28 15.14
N ILE A 36 -0.37 6.78 15.71
CA ILE A 36 -1.65 6.07 15.72
C ILE A 36 -2.14 5.85 14.28
N TYR A 37 -2.18 6.92 13.46
CA TYR A 37 -2.62 6.83 12.08
C TYR A 37 -1.80 5.82 11.27
N GLU A 38 -0.47 5.96 11.28
CA GLU A 38 0.44 5.09 10.53
C GLU A 38 0.32 3.63 10.98
N THR A 39 0.14 3.39 12.29
CA THR A 39 -0.09 2.03 12.81
C THR A 39 -1.35 1.41 12.21
N PHE A 40 -2.47 2.12 12.22
CA PHE A 40 -3.72 1.61 11.65
C PHE A 40 -3.67 1.52 10.12
N TYR A 41 -3.00 2.46 9.46
CA TYR A 41 -2.77 2.43 8.02
C TYR A 41 -1.96 1.19 7.60
N GLY A 42 -0.88 0.87 8.32
CA GLY A 42 -0.12 -0.37 8.10
C GLY A 42 -0.95 -1.62 8.39
N LEU A 43 -1.73 -1.62 9.48
CA LEU A 43 -2.58 -2.76 9.83
C LEU A 43 -3.71 -2.99 8.83
N ASP A 44 -4.19 -1.97 8.11
CA ASP A 44 -5.22 -2.14 7.07
C ASP A 44 -4.76 -3.09 5.94
N PHE A 45 -3.45 -3.15 5.67
CA PHE A 45 -2.91 -4.11 4.72
C PHE A 45 -3.09 -5.57 5.16
N LEU A 46 -3.33 -5.86 6.43
CA LEU A 46 -3.70 -7.21 6.87
C LEU A 46 -5.04 -7.62 6.26
N SER A 47 -6.02 -6.71 6.26
CA SER A 47 -7.33 -6.92 5.64
C SER A 47 -7.20 -7.13 4.13
N VAL A 48 -6.37 -6.30 3.47
CA VAL A 48 -6.04 -6.47 2.04
C VAL A 48 -5.48 -7.86 1.79
N GLU A 49 -4.46 -8.27 2.53
CA GLU A 49 -3.82 -9.58 2.32
C GLU A 49 -4.72 -10.77 2.64
N LEU A 50 -5.56 -10.66 3.68
CA LEU A 50 -6.55 -11.68 4.02
C LEU A 50 -7.53 -11.90 2.86
N ILE A 51 -7.99 -10.83 2.21
CA ILE A 51 -8.91 -10.95 1.07
C ILE A 51 -8.18 -11.46 -0.18
N PHE A 52 -7.13 -10.77 -0.62
CA PHE A 52 -6.51 -11.06 -1.92
C PHE A 52 -5.69 -12.35 -1.89
N ARG A 53 -4.86 -12.57 -0.86
CA ARG A 53 -3.98 -13.75 -0.82
C ARG A 53 -4.63 -14.88 -0.03
N GLY A 54 -5.27 -14.57 1.08
CA GLY A 54 -5.98 -15.54 1.90
C GLY A 54 -7.20 -16.13 1.17
N ALA A 55 -8.24 -15.34 0.97
CA ALA A 55 -9.49 -15.84 0.40
C ALA A 55 -9.38 -16.12 -1.10
N LEU A 56 -8.98 -15.12 -1.89
CA LEU A 56 -9.05 -15.19 -3.36
C LEU A 56 -7.95 -16.04 -4.02
N VAL A 57 -6.84 -16.32 -3.33
CA VAL A 57 -5.81 -17.25 -3.83
C VAL A 57 -5.81 -18.55 -3.02
N ILE A 58 -5.45 -18.51 -1.74
CA ILE A 58 -5.27 -19.72 -0.92
C ILE A 58 -6.61 -20.45 -0.71
N GLY A 59 -7.71 -19.72 -0.53
CA GLY A 59 -9.05 -20.30 -0.41
C GLY A 59 -9.57 -20.87 -1.75
N MET A 60 -9.48 -20.07 -2.81
CA MET A 60 -10.05 -20.42 -4.13
C MET A 60 -9.22 -21.43 -4.92
N VAL A 61 -7.97 -21.71 -4.54
CA VAL A 61 -7.13 -22.72 -5.20
C VAL A 61 -7.78 -24.10 -5.27
N LYS A 62 -8.62 -24.47 -4.29
CA LYS A 62 -9.30 -25.77 -4.27
C LYS A 62 -10.38 -25.88 -5.35
N ILE A 63 -10.87 -24.73 -5.85
CA ILE A 63 -11.95 -24.64 -6.83
C ILE A 63 -11.37 -24.34 -8.22
N MET A 64 -10.43 -23.40 -8.31
CA MET A 64 -9.91 -22.86 -9.58
C MET A 64 -8.46 -23.28 -9.88
N GLY A 65 -7.81 -24.01 -8.96
CA GLY A 65 -6.38 -24.29 -9.08
C GLY A 65 -5.54 -23.01 -9.13
N LYS A 66 -4.50 -23.01 -9.97
CA LYS A 66 -3.62 -21.85 -10.18
C LYS A 66 -4.33 -20.68 -10.87
N ASP A 67 -5.45 -20.93 -11.55
CA ASP A 67 -6.15 -19.91 -12.32
C ASP A 67 -6.85 -18.89 -11.43
N ALA A 68 -6.96 -19.16 -10.12
CA ALA A 68 -7.41 -18.21 -9.09
C ALA A 68 -6.61 -16.88 -9.08
N ILE A 69 -5.35 -16.91 -9.55
CA ILE A 69 -4.48 -15.74 -9.53
C ILE A 69 -4.99 -14.63 -10.47
N LEU A 70 -5.42 -14.95 -11.69
CA LEU A 70 -5.78 -13.92 -12.66
C LEU A 70 -7.04 -13.12 -12.26
N PRO A 71 -8.15 -13.74 -11.80
CA PRO A 71 -9.28 -13.02 -11.25
C PRO A 71 -8.90 -12.18 -10.03
N MET A 72 -8.06 -12.71 -9.13
CA MET A 72 -7.56 -11.94 -8.00
C MET A 72 -6.80 -10.70 -8.45
N VAL A 73 -5.89 -10.83 -9.43
CA VAL A 73 -5.12 -9.71 -9.99
C VAL A 73 -6.03 -8.66 -10.61
N ALA A 74 -7.09 -9.06 -11.33
CA ALA A 74 -8.05 -8.13 -11.91
C ALA A 74 -8.76 -7.31 -10.83
N VAL A 75 -9.26 -7.95 -9.76
CA VAL A 75 -9.90 -7.26 -8.64
C VAL A 75 -8.90 -6.39 -7.88
N TYR A 76 -7.64 -6.85 -7.74
CA TYR A 76 -6.59 -6.11 -7.06
C TYR A 76 -6.18 -4.83 -7.82
N ALA A 77 -6.11 -4.91 -9.15
CA ALA A 77 -5.86 -3.76 -10.00
C ALA A 77 -7.02 -2.75 -9.92
N PHE A 78 -8.26 -3.23 -9.88
CA PHE A 78 -9.43 -2.38 -9.69
C PHE A 78 -9.37 -1.61 -8.35
N LEU A 79 -8.88 -2.22 -7.27
CA LEU A 79 -8.67 -1.54 -5.99
C LEU A 79 -7.67 -0.38 -6.08
N HIS A 80 -6.79 -0.37 -7.10
CA HIS A 80 -5.82 0.69 -7.33
C HIS A 80 -6.34 1.80 -8.26
N PHE A 81 -7.56 1.68 -8.81
CA PHE A 81 -8.09 2.73 -9.66
C PHE A 81 -8.25 4.06 -8.88
N GLY A 82 -7.82 5.16 -9.51
CA GLY A 82 -7.77 6.48 -8.89
C GLY A 82 -6.47 6.78 -8.12
N LYS A 83 -5.58 5.79 -7.96
CA LYS A 83 -4.21 6.03 -7.49
C LYS A 83 -3.29 6.48 -8.64
N PRO A 84 -2.07 6.98 -8.35
CA PRO A 84 -1.05 7.22 -9.36
C PRO A 84 -0.93 6.09 -10.38
N LEU A 85 -0.79 6.45 -11.66
CA LEU A 85 -0.83 5.47 -12.75
C LEU A 85 0.23 4.38 -12.59
N GLY A 86 1.41 4.76 -12.11
CA GLY A 86 2.50 3.84 -11.81
C GLY A 86 2.13 2.80 -10.75
N GLU A 87 1.34 3.16 -9.74
CA GLU A 87 0.83 2.21 -8.74
C GLU A 87 -0.21 1.28 -9.32
N THR A 88 -1.14 1.79 -10.12
CA THR A 88 -2.16 0.95 -10.77
C THR A 88 -1.51 -0.10 -11.67
N ILE A 89 -0.57 0.31 -12.53
CA ILE A 89 0.16 -0.62 -13.41
C ILE A 89 1.01 -1.59 -12.59
N SER A 90 1.78 -1.11 -11.62
CA SER A 90 2.62 -1.97 -10.79
C SER A 90 1.81 -2.92 -9.90
N SER A 91 0.57 -2.57 -9.54
CA SER A 91 -0.34 -3.46 -8.81
C SER A 91 -0.72 -4.71 -9.59
N VAL A 92 -0.75 -4.66 -10.93
CA VAL A 92 -1.01 -5.85 -11.76
C VAL A 92 0.14 -6.85 -11.61
N PHE A 93 1.38 -6.37 -11.79
CA PHE A 93 2.58 -7.20 -11.69
C PHE A 93 2.83 -7.67 -10.24
N GLY A 94 2.77 -6.76 -9.28
CA GLY A 94 2.90 -7.07 -7.84
C GLY A 94 1.79 -7.99 -7.37
N GLY A 95 0.56 -7.75 -7.82
CA GLY A 95 -0.61 -8.60 -7.69
C GLY A 95 -0.28 -10.05 -8.05
N TYR A 96 0.15 -10.25 -9.29
CA TYR A 96 0.46 -11.55 -9.86
C TYR A 96 1.60 -12.25 -9.12
N ILE A 97 2.74 -11.56 -8.92
CA ILE A 97 3.93 -12.13 -8.26
C ILE A 97 3.60 -12.58 -6.84
N LEU A 98 2.96 -11.72 -6.04
CA LEU A 98 2.57 -12.06 -4.68
C LEU A 98 1.45 -13.12 -4.64
N GLY A 99 0.57 -13.15 -5.65
CA GLY A 99 -0.41 -14.22 -5.82
C GLY A 99 0.25 -15.58 -6.03
N VAL A 100 1.28 -15.66 -6.88
CA VAL A 100 2.10 -16.87 -7.07
C VAL A 100 2.79 -17.26 -5.76
N ILE A 101 3.42 -16.30 -5.07
CA ILE A 101 4.09 -16.57 -3.79
C ILE A 101 3.09 -17.12 -2.76
N ALA A 102 1.91 -16.52 -2.62
CA ALA A 102 0.87 -16.98 -1.69
C ALA A 102 0.34 -18.37 -2.06
N LEU A 103 0.18 -18.66 -3.36
CA LEU A 103 -0.26 -19.96 -3.85
C LEU A 103 0.67 -21.09 -3.38
N TYR A 104 1.99 -20.90 -3.49
CA TYR A 104 2.97 -21.93 -3.14
C TYR A 104 3.35 -21.92 -1.66
N SER A 105 3.53 -20.76 -1.05
CA SER A 105 3.91 -20.64 0.37
C SER A 105 2.75 -20.91 1.34
N ARG A 106 1.51 -20.86 0.86
CA ARG A 106 0.28 -20.95 1.68
C ARG A 106 0.26 -19.93 2.82
N SER A 107 0.87 -18.77 2.61
CA SER A 107 0.99 -17.72 3.61
C SER A 107 0.69 -16.35 3.01
N ILE A 108 0.05 -15.49 3.80
CA ILE A 108 -0.17 -14.08 3.48
C ILE A 108 0.95 -13.18 4.00
N LEU A 109 1.81 -13.69 4.87
CA LEU A 109 2.77 -12.88 5.64
C LEU A 109 3.78 -12.17 4.73
N GLY A 110 4.24 -12.84 3.67
CA GLY A 110 5.17 -12.23 2.72
C GLY A 110 4.57 -11.05 1.98
N GLY A 111 3.29 -11.15 1.57
CA GLY A 111 2.58 -10.04 0.94
C GLY A 111 2.30 -8.91 1.94
N PHE A 112 1.96 -9.23 3.19
CA PHE A 112 1.72 -8.24 4.25
C PHE A 112 2.96 -7.39 4.52
N ILE A 113 4.11 -8.04 4.74
CA ILE A 113 5.38 -7.34 4.99
C ILE A 113 5.75 -6.45 3.80
N LEU A 114 5.60 -6.95 2.57
CA LEU A 114 5.94 -6.17 1.38
C LEU A 114 5.01 -4.98 1.17
N HIS A 115 3.71 -5.15 1.37
CA HIS A 115 2.75 -4.05 1.28
C HIS A 115 3.00 -2.97 2.32
N VAL A 116 3.14 -3.33 3.59
CA VAL A 116 3.44 -2.38 4.67
C VAL A 116 4.77 -1.67 4.41
N GLY A 117 5.80 -2.41 4.00
CA GLY A 117 7.10 -1.85 3.66
C GLY A 117 7.03 -0.84 2.51
N VAL A 118 6.32 -1.17 1.43
CA VAL A 118 6.13 -0.26 0.29
C VAL A 118 5.30 0.97 0.70
N ALA A 119 4.21 0.79 1.44
CA ALA A 119 3.36 1.87 1.93
C ALA A 119 4.16 2.88 2.75
N TYR A 120 4.89 2.41 3.79
CA TYR A 120 5.70 3.30 4.62
C TYR A 120 6.86 3.93 3.87
N MET A 121 7.48 3.23 2.92
CA MET A 121 8.50 3.86 2.06
C MET A 121 7.92 5.01 1.24
N MET A 122 6.67 4.90 0.78
CA MET A 122 6.00 5.99 0.06
C MET A 122 5.69 7.18 0.97
N GLU A 123 5.17 6.94 2.18
CA GLU A 123 4.95 7.99 3.19
C GLU A 123 6.27 8.72 3.50
N ILE A 124 7.33 7.99 3.83
CA ILE A 124 8.66 8.55 4.14
C ILE A 124 9.21 9.34 2.96
N ALA A 125 9.11 8.82 1.74
CA ALA A 125 9.57 9.52 0.55
C ALA A 125 8.83 10.84 0.35
N ALA A 126 7.52 10.87 0.56
CA ALA A 126 6.73 12.10 0.47
C ALA A 126 7.09 13.11 1.56
N TYR A 127 7.29 12.67 2.81
CA TYR A 127 7.78 13.53 3.89
C TYR A 127 9.13 14.16 3.53
N ILE A 128 10.09 13.37 3.04
CA ILE A 128 11.41 13.88 2.63
C ILE A 128 11.26 14.93 1.53
N GLN A 129 10.46 14.67 0.50
CA GLN A 129 10.26 15.61 -0.60
C GLN A 129 9.62 16.92 -0.13
N HIS A 130 8.62 16.86 0.74
CA HIS A 130 7.99 18.04 1.31
C HIS A 130 9.01 18.94 2.05
N PHE A 131 9.85 18.36 2.91
CA PHE A 131 10.86 19.14 3.63
C PHE A 131 11.99 19.67 2.73
N LEU A 132 12.35 18.94 1.67
CA LEU A 132 13.31 19.42 0.68
C LEU A 132 12.75 20.59 -0.14
N MET A 133 11.48 20.51 -0.55
CA MET A 133 10.81 21.58 -1.30
C MET A 133 10.67 22.86 -0.48
N ILE A 134 10.28 22.76 0.81
CA ILE A 134 10.21 23.93 1.71
C ILE A 134 11.57 24.60 1.87
N LYS A 135 12.66 23.83 1.95
CA LYS A 135 14.00 24.40 2.17
C LYS A 135 14.54 25.19 0.96
N ASN A 136 13.96 25.00 -0.21
CA ASN A 136 14.35 25.66 -1.46
C ASN A 136 13.50 26.92 -1.77
N HIS A 137 12.58 27.30 -0.87
CA HIS A 137 11.72 28.48 -0.96
C HIS A 137 11.82 29.32 0.33
#